data_AF-A0A329B7U9-F1
#
_entry.id   AF-A0A329B7U9-F1
#
_cell.length_a   1.000
_cell.length_b   1.000
_cell.length_c   1.000
_cell.angle_alpha   90.00
_cell.angle_beta   90.00
_cell.angle_gamma   90.00
#
_symmetry.space_group_name_H-M   'P 1'
#
loop_
_entity.id
_entity.type
_entity.pdbx_description
1 polymer ?
#
loop_
_entity_poly.entity_id
_entity_poly.type
_entity_poly.pdbx_seq_one_letter_code
_entity_poly.pdbx_strand_id
1 'polypeptide(L)'
;MSQQHNPVLQLALQQAMRDKPKRQQVKEATDLIYKRFGVLRQFKPLAIGIHEALIAELPQFDPVVVQRVIQRHCCTARYLKAMQREQYRYKLDGKRAAELTDAEKDDAKRRLDGMGTGKDAVAAPADAAPAAAVADAVPAGERQQAIEEVKAELNDLIKLIDDSKPAAE
;
A
#
# COMPACT_ATOMS: atom_id res chain seq x y z
N MET A 1 -12.67 -17.67 18.70
CA MET A 1 -13.22 -17.71 17.32
C MET A 1 -12.10 -18.11 16.38
N SER A 2 -11.67 -19.37 16.45
CA SER A 2 -10.65 -19.90 15.56
C SER A 2 -11.30 -20.12 14.20
N GLN A 3 -11.11 -19.19 13.27
CA GLN A 3 -11.48 -19.36 11.87
C GLN A 3 -10.78 -20.64 11.38
N GLN A 4 -11.52 -21.74 11.26
CA GLN A 4 -11.04 -22.87 10.48
C GLN A 4 -10.92 -22.37 9.04
N HIS A 5 -9.71 -21.96 8.67
CA HIS A 5 -9.40 -21.64 7.29
C HIS A 5 -9.43 -22.96 6.54
N ASN A 6 -10.52 -23.20 5.82
CA ASN A 6 -10.55 -24.25 4.83
C ASN A 6 -9.52 -23.86 3.74
N PRO A 7 -8.43 -24.63 3.55
CA PRO A 7 -7.32 -24.21 2.69
C PRO A 7 -7.76 -24.04 1.23
N VAL A 8 -8.80 -24.76 0.80
CA VAL A 8 -9.37 -24.63 -0.54
C VAL A 8 -10.07 -23.30 -0.73
N LEU A 9 -10.86 -22.86 0.26
CA LEU A 9 -11.54 -21.55 0.21
C LEU A 9 -10.51 -20.41 0.23
N GLN A 10 -9.47 -20.56 1.03
CA GLN A 10 -8.40 -19.59 1.11
C GLN A 10 -7.62 -19.47 -0.21
N LEU A 11 -7.31 -20.60 -0.85
CA LEU A 11 -6.67 -20.60 -2.16
C LEU A 11 -7.57 -19.97 -3.23
N ALA A 12 -8.86 -20.30 -3.23
CA ALA A 12 -9.82 -19.70 -4.16
C ALA A 12 -9.90 -18.17 -4.00
N LEU A 13 -9.91 -17.66 -2.75
CA LEU A 13 -9.86 -16.23 -2.46
C LEU A 13 -8.57 -15.58 -2.95
N GLN A 14 -7.42 -16.24 -2.76
CA GLN A 14 -6.13 -15.76 -3.26
C GLN A 14 -6.11 -15.65 -4.78
N GLN A 15 -6.62 -16.66 -5.50
CA GLN A 15 -6.72 -16.64 -6.96
C GLN A 15 -7.62 -15.49 -7.43
N ALA A 16 -8.82 -15.37 -6.86
CA ALA A 16 -9.74 -14.28 -7.19
C ALA A 16 -9.16 -12.88 -6.94
N MET A 17 -8.34 -12.71 -5.89
CA MET A 17 -7.62 -11.47 -5.64
C MET A 17 -6.51 -11.23 -6.67
N ARG A 18 -5.83 -12.28 -7.12
CA ARG A 18 -4.74 -12.21 -8.10
C ARG A 18 -5.23 -11.81 -9.50
N ASP A 19 -6.43 -12.26 -9.89
CA ASP A 19 -7.06 -11.90 -11.17
C ASP A 19 -7.45 -10.42 -11.25
N LYS A 20 -7.70 -9.77 -10.09
CA LYS A 20 -8.01 -8.34 -10.04
C LYS A 20 -6.77 -7.48 -10.36
N PRO A 21 -6.94 -6.28 -10.94
CA PRO A 21 -5.82 -5.37 -11.16
C PRO A 21 -5.18 -4.93 -9.83
N LYS A 22 -3.85 -4.79 -9.79
CA LYS A 22 -3.08 -4.44 -8.58
C LYS A 22 -3.58 -3.21 -7.83
N ARG A 23 -4.10 -2.19 -8.55
CA ARG A 23 -4.70 -0.99 -7.94
C ARG A 23 -5.92 -1.33 -7.09
N GLN A 24 -6.73 -2.27 -7.56
CA GLN A 24 -7.93 -2.74 -6.86
C GLN A 24 -7.55 -3.62 -5.67
N GLN A 25 -6.55 -4.49 -5.80
CA GLN A 25 -6.01 -5.28 -4.69
C GLN A 25 -5.58 -4.39 -3.52
N VAL A 26 -4.85 -3.30 -3.80
CA VAL A 26 -4.43 -2.32 -2.76
C VAL A 26 -5.63 -1.66 -2.09
N LYS A 27 -6.68 -1.29 -2.85
CA LYS A 27 -7.89 -0.68 -2.29
C LYS A 27 -8.63 -1.65 -1.37
N GLU A 28 -8.90 -2.86 -1.84
CA GLU A 28 -9.61 -3.87 -1.06
C GLU A 28 -8.82 -4.29 0.18
N ALA A 29 -7.49 -4.43 0.07
CA ALA A 29 -6.61 -4.67 1.21
C ALA A 29 -6.69 -3.51 2.22
N THR A 30 -6.65 -2.27 1.75
CA THR A 30 -6.78 -1.09 2.61
C THR A 30 -8.11 -1.09 3.36
N ASP A 31 -9.22 -1.39 2.68
CA ASP A 31 -10.56 -1.42 3.28
C ASP A 31 -10.69 -2.51 4.34
N LEU A 32 -10.17 -3.71 4.08
CA LEU A 32 -10.20 -4.80 5.06
C LEU A 32 -9.33 -4.50 6.27
N ILE A 33 -8.13 -3.95 6.06
CA ILE A 33 -7.20 -3.58 7.14
C ILE A 33 -7.84 -2.54 8.07
N TYR A 34 -8.46 -1.49 7.54
CA TYR A 34 -9.12 -0.48 8.37
C TYR A 34 -10.39 -0.96 9.07
N LYS A 35 -11.10 -1.94 8.49
CA LYS A 35 -12.28 -2.55 9.12
C LYS A 35 -11.89 -3.48 10.28
N ARG A 36 -10.82 -4.27 10.12
CA ARG A 36 -10.41 -5.28 11.10
C ARG A 36 -9.57 -4.70 12.24
N PHE A 37 -8.67 -3.76 11.95
CA PHE A 37 -7.71 -3.25 12.92
C PHE A 37 -7.99 -1.80 13.32
N GLY A 38 -8.44 -1.62 14.57
CA GLY A 38 -8.72 -0.29 15.14
C GLY A 38 -7.50 0.62 15.23
N VAL A 39 -6.30 0.05 15.42
CA VAL A 39 -5.03 0.81 15.52
C VAL A 39 -4.72 1.59 14.24
N LEU A 40 -4.97 0.99 13.07
CA LEU A 40 -4.78 1.62 11.77
C LEU A 40 -5.87 2.67 11.50
N ARG A 41 -7.13 2.39 11.88
CA ARG A 41 -8.23 3.37 11.75
C ARG A 41 -8.00 4.63 12.58
N GLN A 42 -7.40 4.47 13.76
CA GLN A 42 -7.06 5.58 14.65
C GLN A 42 -5.73 6.26 14.29
N PHE A 43 -4.98 5.73 13.30
CA PHE A 43 -3.66 6.21 12.90
C PHE A 43 -2.66 6.21 14.06
N LYS A 44 -2.74 5.21 14.95
CA LYS A 44 -1.78 5.07 16.05
C LYS A 44 -0.39 4.69 15.51
N PRO A 45 0.70 5.15 16.15
CA PRO A 45 2.05 4.78 15.73
C PRO A 45 2.25 3.26 15.79
N LEU A 46 2.71 2.67 14.70
CA LEU A 46 2.78 1.23 14.51
C LEU A 46 4.10 0.66 15.02
N ALA A 47 4.06 -0.58 15.53
CA ALA A 47 5.25 -1.33 15.88
C ALA A 47 6.10 -1.67 14.64
N ILE A 48 7.41 -1.84 14.85
CA ILE A 48 8.32 -2.38 13.83
C ILE A 48 7.88 -3.81 13.51
N GLY A 49 7.88 -4.19 12.23
CA GLY A 49 7.46 -5.54 11.80
C GLY A 49 5.94 -5.75 11.73
N ILE A 50 5.12 -4.70 11.84
CA ILE A 50 3.65 -4.84 11.77
C ILE A 50 3.16 -5.49 10.46
N HIS A 51 3.93 -5.34 9.38
CA HIS A 51 3.60 -5.91 8.08
C HIS A 51 3.66 -7.44 8.09
N GLU A 52 4.57 -8.05 8.84
CA GLU A 52 4.67 -9.51 8.96
C GLU A 52 3.45 -10.07 9.69
N ALA A 53 3.04 -9.41 10.76
CA ALA A 53 1.84 -9.77 11.50
C ALA A 53 0.57 -9.63 10.62
N LEU A 54 0.53 -8.63 9.74
CA LEU A 54 -0.57 -8.48 8.78
C LEU A 54 -0.56 -9.56 7.70
N ILE A 55 0.61 -9.96 7.20
CA ILE A 55 0.73 -11.06 6.22
C ILE A 55 0.27 -12.38 6.84
N ALA A 56 0.61 -12.63 8.12
CA ALA A 56 0.16 -13.81 8.85
C ALA A 56 -1.37 -13.83 9.08
N GLU A 57 -1.98 -12.67 9.38
CA GLU A 57 -3.43 -12.58 9.60
C GLU A 57 -4.27 -12.50 8.31
N LEU A 58 -3.67 -12.03 7.22
CA LEU A 58 -4.31 -11.83 5.92
C LEU A 58 -3.52 -12.53 4.81
N PRO A 59 -3.44 -13.87 4.84
CA PRO A 59 -2.73 -14.64 3.81
C PRO A 59 -3.41 -14.56 2.43
N GLN A 60 -4.62 -14.00 2.36
CA GLN A 60 -5.37 -13.79 1.11
C GLN A 60 -4.75 -12.73 0.18
N PHE A 61 -3.91 -11.84 0.70
CA PHE A 61 -3.28 -10.77 -0.07
C PHE A 61 -1.81 -11.05 -0.33
N ASP A 62 -1.32 -10.55 -1.46
CA ASP A 62 0.10 -10.59 -1.78
C ASP A 62 0.91 -9.70 -0.79
N PRO A 63 2.08 -10.16 -0.31
CA PRO A 63 2.88 -9.42 0.66
C PRO A 63 3.31 -8.04 0.16
N VAL A 64 3.54 -7.87 -1.15
CA VAL A 64 3.93 -6.58 -1.74
C VAL A 64 2.78 -5.58 -1.68
N VAL A 65 1.54 -6.06 -1.83
CA VAL A 65 0.34 -5.22 -1.71
C VAL A 65 0.18 -4.74 -0.27
N VAL A 66 0.33 -5.63 0.71
CA VAL A 66 0.24 -5.27 2.14
C VAL A 66 1.33 -4.27 2.51
N GLN A 67 2.58 -4.50 2.10
CA GLN A 67 3.69 -3.60 2.35
C GLN A 67 3.44 -2.21 1.76
N ARG A 68 2.91 -2.13 0.54
CA ARG A 68 2.56 -0.86 -0.10
C ARG A 68 1.47 -0.11 0.65
N VAL A 69 0.45 -0.80 1.17
CA VAL A 69 -0.61 -0.18 1.98
C VAL A 69 0.01 0.46 3.23
N ILE A 70 0.89 -0.26 3.93
CA ILE A 70 1.54 0.24 5.15
C ILE A 70 2.48 1.40 4.86
N GLN A 71 3.29 1.33 3.81
CA GLN A 71 4.14 2.45 3.39
C GLN A 71 3.32 3.71 3.14
N ARG A 72 2.19 3.60 2.41
CA ARG A 72 1.30 4.73 2.16
C ARG A 72 0.64 5.26 3.44
N HIS A 73 0.27 4.37 4.36
CA HIS A 73 -0.28 4.74 5.66
C HIS A 73 0.73 5.56 6.48
N CYS A 74 1.97 5.09 6.60
CA CYS A 74 3.02 5.74 7.38
C CYS A 74 3.43 7.12 6.83
N CYS A 75 3.32 7.35 5.52
CA CYS A 75 3.61 8.64 4.92
C CYS A 75 2.47 9.65 5.05
N THR A 76 1.30 9.28 5.58
CA THR A 76 0.16 10.21 5.62
C THR A 76 0.34 11.25 6.72
N ALA A 77 0.03 12.52 6.46
CA ALA A 77 0.14 13.61 7.45
C ALA A 77 -0.60 13.31 8.77
N ARG A 78 -1.73 12.60 8.71
CA ARG A 78 -2.48 12.15 9.89
C ARG A 78 -1.69 11.18 10.78
N TYR A 79 -0.91 10.30 10.19
CA TYR A 79 -0.03 9.37 10.91
C TYR A 79 1.12 10.12 11.58
N LEU A 80 1.78 11.02 10.84
CA LEU A 80 2.88 11.83 11.38
C LEU A 80 2.44 12.70 12.57
N LYS A 81 1.24 13.30 12.50
CA LYS A 81 0.64 14.03 13.63
C LYS A 81 0.34 13.13 14.83
N ALA A 82 -0.06 11.87 14.61
CA ALA A 82 -0.31 10.94 15.69
C ALA A 82 0.98 10.48 16.38
N MET A 83 2.09 10.35 15.64
CA MET A 83 3.42 10.10 16.22
C MET A 83 3.85 11.19 17.21
N GLN A 84 3.51 12.45 16.97
CA GLN A 84 3.83 13.54 17.90
C GLN A 84 3.01 13.51 19.20
N ARG A 85 1.81 12.92 19.15
CA ARG A 85 0.86 12.90 20.28
C ARG A 85 1.05 11.70 21.20
N GLU A 86 1.58 10.61 20.69
CA GLU A 86 1.67 9.32 21.36
C GLU A 86 3.12 9.01 21.76
N GLN A 87 3.31 8.46 22.96
CA GLN A 87 4.62 8.06 23.48
C GLN A 87 4.99 6.61 23.12
N TYR A 88 4.03 5.78 22.74
CA TYR A 88 4.23 4.34 22.56
C TYR A 88 3.78 3.88 21.18
N ARG A 89 4.48 2.89 20.63
CA ARG A 89 4.07 2.15 19.44
C ARG A 89 3.09 1.04 19.81
N TYR A 90 2.17 0.75 18.90
CA TYR A 90 1.11 -0.23 19.10
C TYR A 90 1.24 -1.41 18.12
N LYS A 91 0.99 -2.63 18.61
CA LYS A 91 0.81 -3.83 17.77
C LYS A 91 -0.64 -3.91 17.24
N LEU A 92 -0.92 -4.89 16.38
CA LEU A 92 -2.25 -5.16 15.84
C LEU A 92 -3.31 -5.37 16.94
N ASP A 93 -2.93 -6.01 18.04
CA ASP A 93 -3.79 -6.23 19.20
C ASP A 93 -4.06 -4.97 20.05
N GLY A 94 -3.51 -3.81 19.67
CA GLY A 94 -3.60 -2.58 20.47
C GLY A 94 -2.71 -2.59 21.71
N LYS A 95 -1.86 -3.61 21.90
CA LYS A 95 -0.87 -3.67 22.97
C LYS A 95 0.28 -2.70 22.69
N ARG A 96 0.75 -2.03 23.75
CA ARG A 96 1.96 -1.20 23.71
C ARG A 96 3.16 -2.12 23.46
N ALA A 97 3.94 -1.80 22.43
CA ALA A 97 5.07 -2.61 22.00
C ALA A 97 6.40 -2.03 22.49
N ALA A 98 6.71 -0.82 22.01
CA ALA A 98 7.96 -0.14 22.24
C ALA A 98 7.68 1.34 22.48
N GLU A 99 8.53 1.98 23.27
CA GLU A 99 8.50 3.42 23.46
C GLU A 99 8.97 4.14 22.19
N LEU A 100 8.31 5.24 21.86
CA LEU A 100 8.67 6.13 20.78
C LEU A 100 9.71 7.11 21.31
N THR A 101 10.92 7.04 20.76
CA THR A 101 12.00 7.94 21.18
C THR A 101 11.74 9.37 20.69
N ASP A 102 12.23 10.38 21.41
CA ASP A 102 12.00 11.79 21.04
C ASP A 102 12.60 12.14 19.67
N ALA A 103 13.73 11.51 19.31
CA ALA A 103 14.33 11.64 17.98
C ALA A 103 13.36 11.25 16.86
N GLU A 104 12.57 10.19 17.05
CA GLU A 104 11.60 9.73 16.05
C GLU A 104 10.39 10.66 15.93
N LYS A 105 10.03 11.36 17.01
CA LYS A 105 9.01 12.42 16.99
C LYS A 105 9.51 13.65 16.25
N ASP A 106 10.76 14.03 16.47
CA ASP A 106 11.39 15.15 15.75
C ASP A 106 11.52 14.84 14.26
N ASP A 107 11.90 13.63 13.87
CA ASP A 107 11.89 13.20 12.48
C ASP A 107 10.49 13.20 11.86
N ALA A 108 9.48 12.76 12.62
CA ALA A 108 8.09 12.83 12.16
C ALA A 108 7.62 14.28 11.95
N LYS A 109 8.07 15.20 12.81
CA LYS A 109 7.83 16.65 12.65
C LYS A 109 8.49 17.19 11.38
N ARG A 110 9.79 16.92 11.18
CA ARG A 110 10.50 17.32 9.96
C ARG A 110 9.84 16.82 8.68
N ARG A 111 9.36 15.57 8.68
CA ARG A 111 8.61 14.99 7.54
C ARG A 111 7.25 15.67 7.32
N LEU A 112 6.56 16.05 8.40
CA LEU A 112 5.28 16.75 8.31
C LEU A 112 5.45 18.16 7.74
N ASP A 113 6.48 18.88 8.15
CA ASP A 113 6.82 20.20 7.63
C ASP A 113 7.13 20.14 6.12
N GLY A 114 7.95 19.16 5.69
CA GLY A 114 8.26 18.96 4.27
C GLY A 114 7.07 18.54 3.38
N MET A 115 5.99 17.99 3.97
CA MET A 115 4.74 17.71 3.24
C MET A 115 3.80 18.93 3.17
N GLY A 116 3.83 19.81 4.17
CA GLY A 116 3.01 21.02 4.22
C GLY A 116 3.44 22.08 3.18
N THR A 117 4.70 22.05 2.76
CA THR A 117 5.29 22.97 1.77
C THR A 117 5.14 22.48 0.32
N GLY A 118 4.32 21.47 0.07
CA GLY A 118 4.02 20.92 -1.26
C GLY A 118 3.16 21.81 -2.16
N LYS A 119 3.33 23.13 -2.10
CA LYS A 119 3.01 24.01 -3.23
C LYS A 119 4.26 24.48 -3.98
N ASP A 120 5.45 24.44 -3.36
CA ASP A 120 6.70 24.81 -4.01
C ASP A 120 7.87 24.10 -3.31
N ALA A 121 8.50 23.08 -3.92
CA ALA A 121 9.90 22.72 -3.67
C ALA A 121 10.32 21.47 -4.47
N VAL A 122 10.85 21.72 -5.65
CA VAL A 122 11.90 20.90 -6.25
C VAL A 122 13.21 21.47 -5.68
N ALA A 123 13.83 20.83 -4.68
CA ALA A 123 15.25 20.97 -4.35
C ALA A 123 15.63 20.14 -3.10
N ALA A 124 16.43 19.11 -3.30
CA ALA A 124 17.35 18.57 -2.29
C ALA A 124 18.66 19.42 -2.29
N PRO A 125 19.60 19.26 -1.32
CA PRO A 125 20.48 18.07 -1.17
C PRO A 125 20.55 17.56 0.30
N ALA A 126 20.62 16.26 0.58
CA ALA A 126 21.78 15.34 0.58
C ALA A 126 22.84 15.63 1.67
N ASP A 127 22.80 14.85 2.77
CA ASP A 127 24.00 14.30 3.42
C ASP A 127 23.69 12.97 4.15
N ALA A 128 24.61 12.00 4.05
CA ALA A 128 24.73 10.69 4.71
C ALA A 128 23.91 9.46 4.20
N ALA A 129 24.56 8.64 3.36
CA ALA A 129 24.38 7.19 3.11
C ALA A 129 25.71 6.47 3.53
N PRO A 130 25.88 5.11 3.64
CA PRO A 130 25.28 4.05 2.79
C PRO A 130 25.04 2.64 3.41
N ALA A 131 24.19 1.79 2.78
CA ALA A 131 24.40 0.33 2.61
C ALA A 131 23.23 -0.40 1.89
N ALA A 132 23.56 -1.00 0.73
CA ALA A 132 22.91 -2.11 -0.02
C ALA A 132 21.46 -1.94 -0.58
N ALA A 133 21.21 -1.63 -1.87
CA ALA A 133 21.31 -2.47 -3.09
C ALA A 133 20.34 -3.68 -3.08
N VAL A 134 19.42 -3.96 -4.02
CA VAL A 134 19.05 -3.51 -5.38
C VAL A 134 17.65 -4.10 -5.68
N ALA A 135 16.76 -3.38 -6.39
CA ALA A 135 15.76 -3.97 -7.31
C ALA A 135 14.92 -2.87 -7.99
N ASP A 136 15.33 -2.54 -9.20
CA ASP A 136 14.49 -2.17 -10.35
C ASP A 136 13.50 -1.01 -10.19
N ALA A 137 14.04 0.21 -10.31
CA ALA A 137 13.28 1.38 -10.64
C ALA A 137 12.89 1.34 -12.13
N VAL A 138 11.77 0.68 -12.46
CA VAL A 138 11.11 0.88 -13.76
C VAL A 138 10.60 2.32 -13.82
N PRO A 139 11.15 3.18 -14.70
CA PRO A 139 10.83 4.60 -14.77
C PRO A 139 9.33 4.79 -15.00
N ALA A 140 8.75 5.72 -14.23
CA ALA A 140 7.31 5.97 -14.21
C ALA A 140 6.75 6.48 -15.56
N GLY A 141 7.59 6.85 -16.52
CA GLY A 141 7.20 7.29 -17.85
C GLY A 141 6.72 6.15 -18.76
N GLU A 142 7.37 4.98 -18.71
CA GLU A 142 7.06 3.84 -19.60
C GLU A 142 5.72 3.18 -19.26
N ARG A 143 5.31 3.26 -17.99
CA ARG A 143 4.01 2.72 -17.55
C ARG A 143 2.82 3.49 -18.11
N GLN A 144 2.98 4.79 -18.40
CA GLN A 144 1.89 5.57 -18.98
C GLN A 144 1.75 5.25 -20.46
N GLN A 145 2.86 5.12 -21.18
CA GLN A 145 2.88 4.72 -22.59
C GLN A 145 2.36 3.29 -22.79
N ALA A 146 2.79 2.32 -21.96
CA ALA A 146 2.26 0.96 -22.04
C ALA A 146 0.76 0.86 -21.71
N ILE A 147 0.24 1.72 -20.81
CA ILE A 147 -1.20 1.76 -20.53
C ILE A 147 -1.98 2.41 -21.68
N GLU A 148 -1.42 3.42 -22.36
CA GLU A 148 -2.04 3.99 -23.56
C GLU A 148 -1.99 3.04 -24.76
N GLU A 149 -0.90 2.31 -24.93
CA GLU A 149 -0.72 1.32 -26.01
C GLU A 149 -1.68 0.13 -25.85
N VAL A 150 -1.76 -0.47 -24.65
CA VAL A 150 -2.71 -1.55 -24.36
C VAL A 150 -4.16 -1.08 -24.49
N LYS A 151 -4.45 0.19 -24.20
CA LYS A 151 -5.79 0.78 -24.38
C LYS A 151 -6.11 1.01 -25.86
N ALA A 152 -5.12 1.34 -26.68
CA ALA A 152 -5.27 1.47 -28.12
C ALA A 152 -5.50 0.11 -28.78
N GLU A 153 -4.69 -0.91 -28.45
CA GLU A 153 -4.87 -2.29 -28.93
C GLU A 153 -6.24 -2.85 -28.56
N LEU A 154 -6.71 -2.61 -27.33
CA LEU A 154 -8.04 -3.04 -26.92
C LEU A 154 -9.14 -2.35 -27.73
N ASN A 155 -8.96 -1.08 -28.08
CA ASN A 155 -9.93 -0.32 -28.87
C ASN A 155 -9.96 -0.77 -30.34
N ASP A 156 -8.81 -1.13 -30.92
CA ASP A 156 -8.75 -1.71 -32.27
C ASP A 156 -9.31 -3.13 -32.32
N LEU A 157 -9.12 -3.93 -31.25
CA LEU A 157 -9.75 -5.25 -31.14
C LEU A 157 -11.28 -5.15 -31.02
N ILE A 158 -11.78 -4.17 -30.26
CA ILE A 158 -13.23 -3.91 -30.14
C ILE A 158 -13.81 -3.50 -31.50
N LYS A 159 -13.11 -2.65 -32.27
CA LYS A 159 -13.55 -2.29 -33.63
C LYS A 159 -13.55 -3.48 -34.58
N LEU A 160 -12.56 -4.36 -34.50
CA LEU A 160 -12.50 -5.58 -35.32
C LEU A 160 -13.64 -6.56 -35.00
N ILE A 161 -14.05 -6.63 -33.73
CA ILE A 161 -15.19 -7.45 -33.29
C ILE A 161 -16.52 -6.84 -33.76
N ASP A 162 -16.64 -5.51 -33.80
CA ASP A 162 -17.84 -4.82 -34.28
C ASP A 162 -18.00 -4.93 -35.81
N ASP A 163 -16.89 -4.89 -36.57
CA ASP A 163 -16.86 -5.12 -38.03
C ASP A 163 -17.11 -6.60 -38.41
N SER A 164 -16.76 -7.54 -37.53
CA SER A 164 -17.01 -8.99 -37.71
C SER A 164 -18.38 -9.47 -37.22
N LYS A 165 -19.31 -8.58 -36.86
CA LYS A 165 -20.71 -8.98 -36.65
C LYS A 165 -21.36 -9.14 -38.04
N PRO A 166 -21.53 -10.37 -38.58
CA PRO A 166 -22.16 -10.51 -39.87
C PRO A 166 -23.60 -10.00 -39.77
N ALA A 167 -23.97 -9.16 -40.72
CA ALA A 167 -25.36 -8.98 -41.11
C ALA A 167 -25.89 -10.34 -41.58
N ALA A 168 -26.33 -11.16 -40.63
CA ALA A 168 -27.17 -12.31 -40.90
C ALA A 168 -28.59 -11.77 -41.12
N GLU A 169 -28.89 -11.66 -42.40
CA GLU A 169 -30.18 -11.80 -43.08
C GLU A 169 -31.17 -12.73 -42.35
#